data_AF-A0A1F2RMK1-F1
#
_entry.id   AF-A0A1F2RMK1-F1
#
_cell.length_a   1.000
_cell.length_b   1.000
_cell.length_c   1.000
_cell.angle_alpha   90.00
_cell.angle_beta   90.00
_cell.angle_gamma   90.00
#
_symmetry.space_group_name_H-M   'P 1'
#
loop_
_entity.id
_entity.type
_entity.pdbx_description
1 polymer ?
#
loop_
_entity_poly.entity_id
_entity_poly.type
_entity_poly.pdbx_seq_one_letter_code
_entity_poly.pdbx_strand_id
1 'polypeptide(L)'
;MTNDLEKVIRSLAIYVLAGLVLGGASFAQQAKVKPVGRVVIVDSKGKIIGTTLGGLGIHNIEISGGSSLAVRSIVLLAVDQHLVPVAVGRDRFYGSGVFYFELENCAGAPWFPVITSTSEPPGLLSRVGIGPPGQTVYLQTDDAAPQSITIRSMLQPPLPCSNQTFHDIGALPTQPLVDLLTIFTPPFSLRAAP
;
A
#
# COMPACT_ATOMS: atom_id res chain seq x y z
N MET A 1 -70.92 10.07 -44.72
CA MET A 1 -69.57 10.59 -44.42
C MET A 1 -69.17 10.30 -42.97
N THR A 2 -69.32 9.04 -42.53
CA THR A 2 -69.12 8.63 -41.12
C THR A 2 -68.15 7.44 -40.96
N ASN A 3 -67.70 6.83 -42.06
CA ASN A 3 -66.85 5.63 -42.03
C ASN A 3 -65.33 5.89 -42.04
N ASP A 4 -64.88 7.07 -42.45
CA ASP A 4 -63.43 7.34 -42.55
C ASP A 4 -62.81 7.79 -41.23
N LEU A 5 -63.57 8.48 -40.36
CA LEU A 5 -63.06 8.95 -39.07
C LEU A 5 -62.77 7.77 -38.11
N GLU A 6 -63.59 6.71 -38.15
CA GLU A 6 -63.39 5.51 -37.33
C GLU A 6 -62.14 4.72 -37.74
N LYS A 7 -61.81 4.69 -39.04
CA LYS A 7 -60.60 4.02 -39.56
C LYS A 7 -59.31 4.74 -39.16
N VAL A 8 -59.32 6.08 -39.14
CA VAL A 8 -58.16 6.88 -38.73
C VAL A 8 -57.92 6.75 -37.23
N ILE A 9 -58.99 6.79 -36.40
CA ILE A 9 -58.87 6.63 -34.94
C ILE A 9 -58.37 5.23 -34.57
N ARG A 10 -58.87 4.17 -35.24
CA ARG A 10 -58.38 2.79 -35.02
C ARG A 10 -56.92 2.61 -35.44
N SER A 11 -56.49 3.25 -36.53
CA SER A 11 -55.10 3.16 -36.98
C SER A 11 -54.15 3.91 -36.04
N LEU A 12 -54.50 5.09 -35.55
CA LEU A 12 -53.69 5.83 -34.57
C LEU A 12 -53.55 5.07 -33.24
N ALA A 13 -54.61 4.41 -32.77
CA ALA A 13 -54.56 3.62 -31.55
C ALA A 13 -53.58 2.45 -31.64
N ILE A 14 -53.45 1.80 -32.80
CA ILE A 14 -52.53 0.68 -33.03
C ILE A 14 -51.07 1.16 -33.03
N TYR A 15 -50.77 2.32 -33.63
CA TYR A 15 -49.40 2.87 -33.65
C TYR A 15 -48.95 3.39 -32.27
N VAL A 16 -49.86 3.99 -31.50
CA VAL A 16 -49.55 4.44 -30.12
C VAL A 16 -49.31 3.23 -29.20
N LEU A 17 -50.06 2.14 -29.36
CA LEU A 17 -49.84 0.91 -28.58
C LEU A 17 -48.54 0.19 -28.99
N ALA A 18 -48.18 0.17 -30.27
CA ALA A 18 -46.94 -0.44 -30.75
C ALA A 18 -45.68 0.33 -30.32
N GLY A 19 -45.75 1.67 -30.21
CA GLY A 19 -44.65 2.50 -29.71
C GLY A 19 -44.36 2.31 -28.22
N LEU A 20 -45.35 1.93 -27.42
CA LEU A 20 -45.22 1.73 -25.97
C LEU A 20 -44.59 0.38 -25.58
N VAL A 21 -44.57 -0.61 -26.47
CA VAL A 21 -44.05 -1.96 -26.18
C VAL A 21 -42.56 -2.11 -26.49
N LEU A 22 -41.98 -1.25 -27.34
CA LEU A 22 -40.54 -1.27 -27.66
C LEU A 22 -39.66 -0.51 -26.66
N GLY A 23 -40.25 0.17 -25.68
CA GLY A 23 -39.55 0.73 -24.51
C GLY A 23 -39.27 -0.30 -23.41
N GLY A 24 -39.39 -1.59 -23.72
CA GLY A 24 -39.23 -2.70 -22.79
C GLY A 24 -37.80 -2.79 -22.24
N ALA A 25 -37.64 -2.31 -21.01
CA ALA A 25 -36.75 -2.90 -20.02
C ALA A 25 -35.28 -3.04 -20.41
N SER A 26 -34.58 -1.92 -20.60
CA SER A 26 -33.15 -1.88 -20.20
C SER A 26 -33.06 -1.72 -18.67
N PHE A 27 -33.74 -2.62 -17.93
CA PHE A 27 -33.55 -2.73 -16.50
C PHE A 27 -32.18 -3.36 -16.30
N ALA A 28 -31.21 -2.47 -16.08
CA ALA A 28 -30.27 -2.57 -15.00
C ALA A 28 -29.97 -4.01 -14.60
N GLN A 29 -29.00 -4.62 -15.28
CA GLN A 29 -28.38 -5.84 -14.80
C GLN A 29 -27.89 -5.55 -13.38
N GLN A 30 -28.67 -5.96 -12.37
CA GLN A 30 -28.41 -5.65 -10.97
C GLN A 30 -26.98 -6.09 -10.68
N ALA A 31 -26.14 -5.13 -10.29
CA ALA A 31 -24.76 -5.42 -9.96
C ALA A 31 -24.74 -6.52 -8.88
N LYS A 32 -24.27 -7.72 -9.25
CA LYS A 32 -24.15 -8.83 -8.30
C LYS A 32 -22.92 -8.57 -7.44
N VAL A 33 -23.13 -7.98 -6.27
CA VAL A 33 -22.10 -7.81 -5.26
C VAL A 33 -21.89 -9.16 -4.56
N LYS A 34 -20.65 -9.65 -4.53
CA LYS A 34 -20.27 -10.84 -3.76
C LYS A 34 -19.23 -10.44 -2.70
N PRO A 35 -19.33 -10.95 -1.46
CA PRO A 35 -18.30 -10.72 -0.47
C PRO A 35 -16.97 -11.33 -0.94
N VAL A 36 -15.88 -10.61 -0.71
CA VAL A 36 -14.52 -11.11 -0.95
C VAL A 36 -14.00 -11.68 0.37
N GLY A 37 -13.71 -12.98 0.40
CA GLY A 37 -13.25 -13.64 1.63
C GLY A 37 -11.81 -13.29 2.03
N ARG A 38 -10.94 -13.03 1.04
CA ARG A 38 -9.53 -12.70 1.26
C ARG A 38 -8.99 -11.83 0.13
N VAL A 39 -8.16 -10.86 0.48
CA VAL A 39 -7.43 -10.02 -0.47
C VAL A 39 -5.94 -10.35 -0.40
N VAL A 40 -5.31 -10.46 -1.56
CA VAL A 40 -3.87 -10.68 -1.71
C VAL A 40 -3.25 -9.53 -2.49
N ILE A 41 -1.96 -9.29 -2.25
CA ILE A 41 -1.17 -8.39 -3.08
C ILE A 41 -0.37 -9.23 -4.07
N VAL A 42 -0.40 -8.84 -5.34
CA VAL A 42 0.40 -9.46 -6.39
C VAL A 42 1.26 -8.44 -7.10
N ASP A 43 2.40 -8.91 -7.58
CA ASP A 43 3.33 -8.13 -8.38
C ASP A 43 2.94 -8.10 -9.87
N SER A 44 3.67 -7.33 -10.67
CA SER A 44 3.36 -7.14 -12.09
C SER A 44 3.56 -8.41 -12.94
N LYS A 45 4.29 -9.40 -12.40
CA LYS A 45 4.50 -10.72 -12.99
C LYS A 45 3.48 -11.76 -12.47
N GLY A 46 2.53 -11.34 -11.64
CA GLY A 46 1.51 -12.21 -11.06
C GLY A 46 1.97 -13.01 -9.84
N LYS A 47 3.17 -12.76 -9.31
CA LYS A 47 3.65 -13.41 -8.09
C LYS A 47 2.89 -12.86 -6.89
N ILE A 48 2.38 -13.74 -6.04
CA ILE A 48 1.72 -13.36 -4.79
C ILE A 48 2.80 -12.91 -3.79
N ILE A 49 2.65 -11.70 -3.27
CA ILE A 49 3.50 -11.13 -2.23
C ILE A 49 3.01 -11.61 -0.85
N GLY A 50 1.69 -11.55 -0.62
CA GLY A 50 1.10 -11.96 0.64
C GLY A 50 -0.39 -11.67 0.74
N THR A 51 -1.00 -12.19 1.81
CA THR A 51 -2.37 -11.85 2.19
C THR A 51 -2.38 -10.53 2.96
N THR A 52 -3.33 -9.65 2.67
CA THR A 52 -3.45 -8.36 3.38
C THR A 52 -3.97 -8.59 4.80
N LEU A 53 -3.22 -8.13 5.81
CA LEU A 53 -3.65 -8.15 7.21
C LEU A 53 -4.56 -6.97 7.58
N GLY A 54 -4.58 -5.93 6.75
CA GLY A 54 -5.37 -4.73 6.96
C GLY A 54 -4.88 -3.59 6.08
N GLY A 55 -5.58 -2.46 6.17
CA GLY A 55 -5.27 -1.23 5.45
C GLY A 55 -5.82 -1.18 4.02
N LEU A 56 -6.87 -0.37 3.84
CA LEU A 56 -7.55 -0.15 2.56
C LEU A 56 -7.66 1.35 2.28
N GLY A 57 -6.53 1.99 1.96
CA GLY A 57 -6.49 3.33 1.40
C GLY A 57 -6.68 3.27 -0.11
N ILE A 58 -7.74 3.90 -0.61
CA ILE A 58 -8.05 4.01 -2.05
C ILE A 58 -7.00 4.88 -2.78
N HIS A 59 -6.26 5.70 -2.03
CA HIS A 59 -5.22 6.57 -2.54
C HIS A 59 -3.84 5.92 -2.40
N ASN A 60 -3.49 5.04 -3.34
CA ASN A 60 -2.10 4.68 -3.62
C ASN A 60 -1.38 5.77 -4.43
N ILE A 61 -1.73 7.04 -4.21
CA ILE A 61 -1.18 8.19 -4.90
C ILE A 61 -0.39 8.98 -3.87
N GLU A 62 0.94 8.98 -4.01
CA GLU A 62 1.80 9.92 -3.29
C GLU A 62 1.46 11.33 -3.82
N ILE A 63 0.64 12.08 -3.08
CA ILE A 63 0.45 13.49 -3.36
C ILE A 63 1.71 14.19 -2.86
N SER A 64 2.54 14.64 -3.79
CA SER A 64 3.71 15.48 -3.52
C SER A 64 3.33 16.63 -2.58
N GLY A 65 3.81 16.61 -1.34
CA GLY A 65 3.61 17.68 -0.35
C GLY A 65 2.47 17.48 0.65
N GLY A 66 1.72 16.37 0.61
CA GLY A 66 0.73 16.02 1.63
C GLY A 66 1.20 14.87 2.50
N SER A 67 1.03 14.98 3.83
CA SER A 67 1.03 13.86 4.77
C SER A 67 -0.17 12.95 4.50
N SER A 68 -0.20 12.32 3.32
CA SER A 68 -1.23 11.34 3.02
C SER A 68 -1.01 10.19 4.00
N LEU A 69 -1.87 10.14 5.02
CA LEU A 69 -2.18 8.99 5.86
C LEU A 69 -2.79 7.89 4.99
N ALA A 70 -2.16 7.59 3.86
CA ALA A 70 -2.55 6.53 2.95
C ALA A 70 -2.43 5.25 3.76
N VAL A 71 -3.59 4.71 4.14
CA VAL A 71 -3.67 3.44 4.83
C VAL A 71 -3.23 2.37 3.84
N ARG A 72 -1.94 2.05 3.83
CA ARG A 72 -1.36 1.09 2.90
C ARG A 72 -1.74 -0.32 3.33
N SER A 73 -1.92 -1.20 2.36
CA SER A 73 -2.15 -2.60 2.65
C SER A 73 -0.91 -3.21 3.27
N ILE A 74 -1.07 -3.84 4.44
CA ILE A 74 0.02 -4.47 5.18
C ILE A 74 0.02 -5.95 4.85
N VAL A 75 1.19 -6.48 4.51
CA VAL A 75 1.45 -7.91 4.42
C VAL A 75 2.50 -8.30 5.46
N LEU A 76 2.44 -9.54 5.92
CA LEU A 76 3.48 -10.11 6.77
C LEU A 76 4.32 -11.05 5.92
N LEU A 77 5.60 -10.74 5.77
CA LEU A 77 6.56 -11.54 5.03
C LEU A 77 7.36 -12.41 6.00
N ALA A 78 7.68 -13.63 5.59
CA ALA A 78 8.71 -14.43 6.24
C ALA A 78 10.02 -14.27 5.45
N VAL A 79 11.04 -13.72 6.11
CA VAL A 79 12.39 -13.59 5.56
C VAL A 79 13.33 -14.32 6.51
N ASP A 80 13.90 -15.42 6.04
CA ASP A 80 14.61 -16.39 6.89
C ASP A 80 13.75 -16.83 8.09
N GLN A 81 14.18 -16.52 9.31
CA GLN A 81 13.48 -16.83 10.55
C GLN A 81 12.68 -15.64 11.13
N HIS A 82 12.57 -14.54 10.38
CA HIS A 82 11.94 -13.30 10.83
C HIS A 82 10.59 -13.04 10.16
N LEU A 83 9.64 -12.55 10.94
CA LEU A 83 8.36 -12.04 10.46
C LEU A 83 8.46 -10.53 10.28
N VAL A 84 8.35 -10.07 9.04
CA VAL A 84 8.57 -8.68 8.63
C VAL A 84 7.23 -8.07 8.20
N PRO A 85 6.61 -7.19 9.00
CA PRO A 85 5.44 -6.45 8.57
C PRO A 85 5.85 -5.38 7.55
N VAL A 86 5.21 -5.39 6.39
CA VAL A 86 5.52 -4.47 5.29
C VAL A 86 4.25 -3.82 4.78
N ALA A 87 4.22 -2.50 4.74
CA ALA A 87 3.20 -1.75 4.04
C ALA A 87 3.54 -1.70 2.55
N VAL A 88 2.57 -1.97 1.68
CA VAL A 88 2.78 -2.06 0.24
C VAL A 88 2.00 -0.95 -0.46
N GLY A 89 2.71 -0.08 -1.18
CA GLY A 89 2.13 0.87 -2.12
C GLY A 89 2.14 0.32 -3.54
N ARG A 90 1.80 1.14 -4.53
CA ARG A 90 1.80 0.69 -5.94
C ARG A 90 3.20 0.31 -6.42
N ASP A 91 4.21 1.14 -6.18
CA ASP A 91 5.52 0.95 -6.81
C ASP A 91 6.64 0.60 -5.82
N ARG A 92 6.29 0.46 -4.53
CA ARG A 92 7.24 0.23 -3.44
C ARG A 92 6.59 -0.27 -2.16
N PHE A 93 7.44 -0.81 -1.33
CA PHE A 93 7.27 -1.21 0.04
C PHE A 93 7.68 -0.08 0.99
N TYR A 94 7.08 -0.09 2.18
CA TYR A 94 7.31 0.86 3.25
C TYR A 94 7.48 0.06 4.54
N GLY A 95 8.59 0.30 5.22
CA GLY A 95 8.83 -0.22 6.56
C GLY A 95 8.30 0.73 7.63
N SER A 96 8.16 0.22 8.84
CA SER A 96 7.87 1.02 10.03
C SER A 96 9.18 1.46 10.68
N GLY A 97 9.73 2.60 10.29
CA GLY A 97 10.96 3.04 10.95
C GLY A 97 11.52 4.33 10.40
N VAL A 98 12.15 5.09 11.30
CA VAL A 98 13.05 6.18 10.95
C VAL A 98 14.46 5.61 10.90
N PHE A 99 15.20 5.95 9.85
CA PHE A 99 16.62 5.64 9.75
C PHE A 99 17.46 6.90 9.84
N TYR A 100 18.60 6.77 10.52
CA TYR A 100 19.67 7.76 10.52
C TYR A 100 20.86 7.25 9.73
N PHE A 101 21.57 8.18 9.10
CA PHE A 101 22.75 7.90 8.31
C PHE A 101 23.86 8.89 8.65
N GLU A 102 25.09 8.41 8.64
CA GLU A 102 26.30 9.22 8.84
C GLU A 102 26.76 9.94 7.56
N LEU A 103 26.06 9.72 6.44
CA LEU A 103 26.25 10.41 5.16
C LEU A 103 25.06 11.34 4.87
N GLU A 104 25.27 12.38 4.06
CA GLU A 104 24.28 13.44 3.82
C GLU A 104 23.13 13.04 2.89
N ASN A 105 23.21 11.88 2.23
CA ASN A 105 22.30 11.47 1.16
C ASN A 105 21.55 10.16 1.44
N CYS A 106 21.45 9.76 2.70
CA CYS A 106 20.92 8.46 3.13
C CYS A 106 21.60 7.27 2.44
N ALA A 107 22.88 7.40 2.09
CA ALA A 107 23.70 6.29 1.64
C ALA A 107 24.40 5.62 2.83
N GLY A 108 24.86 4.39 2.61
CA GLY A 108 25.54 3.59 3.63
C GLY A 108 24.57 2.77 4.49
N ALA A 109 25.09 2.21 5.57
CA ALA A 109 24.31 1.42 6.51
C ALA A 109 23.43 2.36 7.36
N PRO A 110 22.11 2.11 7.46
CA PRO A 110 21.25 2.88 8.32
C PRO A 110 21.41 2.48 9.79
N TRP A 111 21.00 3.40 10.66
CA TRP A 111 20.88 3.19 12.09
C TRP A 111 19.44 3.42 12.55
N PHE A 112 18.98 2.66 13.53
CA PHE A 112 17.70 2.90 14.18
C PHE A 112 17.86 3.92 15.33
N PRO A 113 16.93 4.88 15.52
CA PRO A 113 16.91 5.71 16.73
C PRO A 113 16.73 4.83 17.96
N VAL A 114 17.46 5.12 19.05
CA VAL A 114 17.13 4.55 20.35
C VAL A 114 15.80 5.13 20.81
N ILE A 115 14.79 4.28 20.99
CA ILE A 115 13.52 4.67 21.58
C ILE A 115 13.72 4.63 23.10
N THR A 116 14.02 5.78 23.70
CA THR A 116 14.22 5.90 25.16
C THR A 116 12.90 6.04 25.93
N SER A 117 11.75 6.08 25.24
CA SER A 117 10.47 6.20 25.93
C SER A 117 10.14 4.88 26.61
N THR A 118 10.10 4.90 27.94
CA THR A 118 9.65 3.80 28.82
C THR A 118 8.20 3.36 28.59
N SER A 119 7.50 4.00 27.64
CA SER A 119 6.09 3.77 27.33
C SER A 119 5.83 2.75 26.21
N GLU A 120 6.84 2.38 25.41
CA GLU A 120 6.62 1.41 24.34
C GLU A 120 6.98 0.00 24.84
N PRO A 121 5.99 -0.87 25.09
CA PRO A 121 6.27 -2.23 25.53
C PRO A 121 7.07 -2.97 24.44
N PRO A 122 7.88 -3.98 24.82
CA PRO A 122 8.58 -4.78 23.84
C PRO A 122 7.59 -5.33 22.81
N GLY A 123 7.84 -5.04 21.53
CA GLY A 123 7.02 -5.50 20.43
C GLY A 123 7.07 -7.03 20.33
N LEU A 124 5.98 -7.64 19.86
CA LEU A 124 5.94 -9.08 19.54
C LEU A 124 6.76 -9.43 18.28
N LEU A 125 7.16 -8.42 17.51
CA LEU A 125 7.92 -8.55 16.27
C LEU A 125 9.17 -7.71 16.37
N SER A 126 10.25 -8.18 15.73
CA SER A 126 11.49 -7.43 15.59
C SER A 126 11.23 -6.09 14.91
N ARG A 127 11.98 -5.06 15.31
CA ARG A 127 11.89 -3.75 14.67
C ARG A 127 12.50 -3.83 13.26
N VAL A 128 11.67 -3.54 12.26
CA VAL A 128 12.05 -3.61 10.85
C VAL A 128 11.84 -2.28 10.15
N GLY A 129 12.73 -1.95 9.22
CA GLY A 129 12.61 -0.76 8.39
C GLY A 129 13.00 -1.09 6.96
N ILE A 130 12.55 -0.27 6.00
CA ILE A 130 12.87 -0.45 4.58
C ILE A 130 13.54 0.81 4.07
N GLY A 131 14.71 0.66 3.48
CA GLY A 131 15.56 1.77 3.08
C GLY A 131 16.50 1.43 1.92
N PRO A 132 17.29 2.43 1.49
CA PRO A 132 18.31 2.23 0.46
C PRO A 132 19.46 1.34 0.94
N PRO A 133 20.20 0.68 0.01
CA PRO A 133 19.97 0.68 -1.43
C PRO A 133 18.73 -0.16 -1.81
N GLY A 134 18.09 0.19 -2.92
CA GLY A 134 16.88 -0.50 -3.39
C GLY A 134 15.72 -0.36 -2.40
N GLN A 135 15.12 -1.49 -2.03
CA GLN A 135 14.14 -1.58 -0.94
C GLN A 135 14.55 -2.70 0.01
N THR A 136 15.70 -2.46 0.64
CA THR A 136 16.32 -3.40 1.57
C THR A 136 15.59 -3.34 2.91
N VAL A 137 15.16 -4.51 3.38
CA VAL A 137 14.69 -4.73 4.74
C VAL A 137 15.90 -4.75 5.66
N TYR A 138 15.87 -3.89 6.67
CA TYR A 138 16.85 -3.86 7.74
C TYR A 138 16.19 -4.26 9.06
N LEU A 139 16.88 -5.12 9.82
CA LEU A 139 16.55 -5.42 11.20
C LEU A 139 17.39 -4.60 12.15
N GLN A 140 16.84 -4.32 13.32
CA GLN A 140 17.66 -3.95 14.46
C GLN A 140 18.51 -5.17 14.85
N THR A 141 19.80 -4.97 15.10
CA THR A 141 20.65 -6.04 15.62
C THR A 141 20.20 -6.37 17.05
N ASP A 142 19.83 -7.62 17.30
CA ASP A 142 19.40 -8.06 18.62
C ASP A 142 20.53 -7.84 19.65
N ASP A 143 20.15 -7.39 20.85
CA ASP A 143 21.03 -7.11 21.98
C ASP A 143 22.19 -6.13 21.71
N ALA A 144 22.17 -5.40 20.58
CA ALA A 144 23.18 -4.41 20.30
C ALA A 144 23.08 -3.24 21.27
N ALA A 145 24.22 -2.89 21.88
CA ALA A 145 24.30 -1.69 22.70
C ALA A 145 24.14 -0.43 21.83
N PRO A 146 23.42 0.60 22.31
CA PRO A 146 23.40 1.92 21.68
C PRO A 146 24.81 2.47 21.42
N GLN A 147 25.03 3.00 20.23
CA GLN A 147 26.27 3.65 19.83
C GLN A 147 26.01 5.13 19.56
N SER A 148 26.99 5.97 19.86
CA SER A 148 26.93 7.39 19.51
C SER A 148 27.34 7.58 18.07
N ILE A 149 26.47 8.15 17.24
CA ILE A 149 26.72 8.43 15.82
C ILE A 149 26.48 9.90 15.49
N THR A 150 27.24 10.43 14.52
CA THR A 150 26.98 11.76 13.96
C THR A 150 26.01 11.65 12.79
N ILE A 151 24.75 12.05 13.00
CA ILE A 151 23.75 12.02 11.92
C ILE A 151 24.01 13.12 10.91
N ARG A 152 24.02 12.76 9.64
CA ARG A 152 24.05 13.71 8.52
C ARG A 152 22.78 13.69 7.68
N SER A 153 22.03 12.60 7.71
CA SER A 153 20.71 12.55 7.08
C SER A 153 19.77 11.56 7.76
N MET A 154 18.48 11.73 7.49
CA MET A 154 17.40 10.93 8.02
C MET A 154 16.43 10.53 6.91
N LEU A 155 15.99 9.28 6.95
CA LEU A 155 14.91 8.76 6.12
C LEU A 155 13.73 8.36 7.01
N GLN A 156 12.59 9.01 6.81
CA GLN A 156 11.34 8.70 7.49
C GLN A 156 10.25 8.45 6.44
N PRO A 157 10.00 7.20 6.03
CA PRO A 157 8.97 6.90 5.04
C PRO A 157 7.60 7.44 5.51
N PRO A 158 6.81 8.06 4.62
CA PRO A 158 7.00 8.18 3.17
C PRO A 158 7.83 9.39 2.72
N LEU A 159 8.41 10.17 3.63
CA LEU A 159 9.19 11.36 3.30
C LEU A 159 10.51 10.98 2.62
N PRO A 160 11.01 11.82 1.69
CA PRO A 160 12.31 11.62 1.08
C PRO A 160 13.43 11.75 2.14
N CYS A 161 14.63 11.32 1.76
CA CYS A 161 15.83 11.58 2.53
C CYS A 161 15.98 13.09 2.81
N SER A 162 16.33 13.44 4.04
CA SER A 162 16.51 14.82 4.48
C SER A 162 17.84 14.98 5.20
N ASN A 163 18.60 16.02 4.85
CA ASN A 163 19.83 16.34 5.55
C ASN A 163 19.52 16.81 6.97
N GLN A 164 20.38 16.45 7.90
CA GLN A 164 20.24 16.78 9.31
C GLN A 164 21.53 17.43 9.81
N THR A 165 21.39 18.37 10.75
CA THR A 165 22.52 19.06 11.40
C THR A 165 22.59 18.71 12.88
N PHE A 166 22.28 17.46 13.23
CA PHE A 166 22.37 16.97 14.60
C PHE A 166 23.78 16.43 14.89
N HIS A 167 24.26 16.67 16.10
CA HIS A 167 25.52 16.13 16.58
C HIS A 167 25.22 15.04 17.62
N ASP A 168 25.85 13.88 17.43
CA ASP A 168 26.00 12.78 18.37
C ASP A 168 24.74 12.35 19.13
N ILE A 169 24.03 11.38 18.56
CA ILE A 169 22.89 10.72 19.20
C ILE A 169 23.15 9.24 19.43
N GLY A 170 22.45 8.66 20.40
CA GLY A 170 22.37 7.21 20.55
C GLY A 170 21.55 6.59 19.43
N ALA A 171 22.13 5.64 18.72
CA ALA A 171 21.48 4.85 17.68
C ALA A 171 21.86 3.37 17.77
N LEU A 172 21.04 2.50 17.20
CA LEU A 172 21.23 1.05 17.19
C LEU A 172 21.65 0.60 15.78
N PRO A 173 22.69 -0.25 15.66
CA PRO A 173 23.13 -0.74 14.36
C PRO A 173 22.05 -1.62 13.74
N THR A 174 21.96 -1.56 12.41
CA THR A 174 21.05 -2.40 11.65
C THR A 174 21.79 -3.46 10.85
N GLN A 175 21.08 -4.55 10.54
CA GLN A 175 21.56 -5.61 9.66
C GLN A 175 20.66 -5.68 8.41
N PRO A 176 21.22 -5.63 7.19
CA PRO A 176 20.45 -5.87 5.98
C PRO A 176 20.04 -7.35 5.92
N LEU A 177 18.78 -7.61 5.58
CA LEU A 177 18.27 -8.95 5.32
C LEU A 177 18.14 -9.21 3.81
N VAL A 178 17.30 -8.42 3.15
CA VAL A 178 16.88 -8.71 1.77
C VAL A 178 16.41 -7.46 1.06
N ASP A 179 16.81 -7.29 -0.19
CA ASP A 179 16.22 -6.28 -1.09
C ASP A 179 14.97 -6.85 -1.76
N LEU A 180 13.80 -6.33 -1.38
CA LEU A 180 12.51 -6.81 -1.88
C LEU A 180 12.34 -6.61 -3.38
N LEU A 181 13.02 -5.64 -3.99
CA LEU A 181 12.96 -5.41 -5.44
C LEU A 181 13.74 -6.46 -6.26
N THR A 182 14.59 -7.25 -5.61
CA THR A 182 15.22 -8.42 -6.27
C THR A 182 14.26 -9.61 -6.35
N ILE A 183 13.21 -9.62 -5.52
CA ILE A 183 12.27 -10.74 -5.35
C ILE A 183 10.92 -10.47 -6.01
N PHE A 184 10.45 -9.23 -5.97
CA PHE A 184 9.14 -8.79 -6.44
C PHE A 184 9.28 -7.65 -7.43
N THR A 185 8.43 -7.64 -8.46
CA THR A 185 8.47 -6.63 -9.52
C THR A 185 7.25 -5.71 -9.45
N PRO A 186 7.39 -4.41 -9.10
CA PRO A 186 6.27 -3.46 -9.19
C PRO A 186 5.78 -3.27 -10.64
N PRO A 187 4.60 -2.65 -10.88
CA PRO A 187 3.64 -2.21 -9.88
C PRO A 187 2.91 -3.38 -9.18
N PHE A 188 2.52 -3.15 -7.94
CA PHE A 188 1.76 -4.06 -7.08
C PHE A 188 0.26 -3.76 -7.18
N SER A 189 -0.57 -4.80 -7.06
CA SER A 189 -2.02 -4.69 -7.15
C SER A 189 -2.74 -5.58 -6.15
N LEU A 190 -3.89 -5.13 -5.68
CA LEU A 190 -4.80 -5.93 -4.85
C LEU A 190 -5.64 -6.84 -5.73
N ARG A 191 -5.80 -8.10 -5.33
CA ARG A 191 -6.69 -9.07 -5.98
C ARG A 191 -7.47 -9.85 -4.94
N ALA A 192 -8.67 -10.29 -5.31
CA ALA A 192 -9.32 -11.36 -4.55
C ALA A 192 -8.41 -12.60 -4.61
N ALA A 193 -8.25 -13.28 -3.47
CA ALA A 193 -7.57 -14.56 -3.45
C ALA A 193 -8.31 -15.54 -4.39
N PRO A 194 -7.59 -16.44 -5.09
CA PRO A 194 -8.20 -17.51 -5.86
C PRO A 194 -9.05 -18.45 -5.00
#